data_AF-J7F8C7-F1
#
_entry.id   AF-J7F8C7-F1
#
_cell.length_a   1.000
_cell.length_b   1.000
_cell.length_c   1.000
_cell.angle_alpha   90.00
_cell.angle_beta   90.00
_cell.angle_gamma   90.00
#
_symmetry.space_group_name_H-M   'P 1'
#
loop_
_entity.id
_entity.type
_entity.pdbx_description
1 polymer ?
#
loop_
_entity_poly.entity_id
_entity_poly.type
_entity_poly.pdbx_seq_one_letter_code
_entity_poly.pdbx_strand_id
1 'polypeptide(L)'
;PFSMAFLGWIFIRHWFAPMLPPDQINSYIAGLILLAAAPCTAMVFVWSRLTGGDPLFTLSQVALNDSIMVIAFAPLVAFLLGLSAITVPWDTLMTSVVLYIVIPVILAQWLRRALLAKGTAAFEATMAKIGPWSISALLLTLVLLFAFQGEAILKQPLVIGLLAVPILIQVFFNSALAYWLNRA
;
A
#
# COMPACT_ATOMS: atom_id res chain seq x y z
N PRO A 1 -0.38 -4.77 8.69
CA PRO A 1 -1.84 -4.72 8.98
C PRO A 1 -2.25 -4.92 10.46
N PHE A 2 -1.92 -6.05 11.13
CA PHE A 2 -2.42 -6.34 12.50
C PHE A 2 -1.98 -5.32 13.55
N SER A 3 -0.71 -4.92 13.55
CA SER A 3 -0.20 -3.85 14.42
C SER A 3 -0.94 -2.53 14.18
N MET A 4 -1.33 -2.23 12.94
CA MET A 4 -2.12 -1.03 12.64
C MET A 4 -3.55 -1.14 13.13
N ALA A 5 -4.18 -2.32 13.03
CA ALA A 5 -5.52 -2.53 13.56
C ALA A 5 -5.54 -2.30 15.07
N PHE A 6 -4.51 -2.79 15.78
CA PHE A 6 -4.34 -2.56 17.20
C PHE A 6 -4.10 -1.08 17.53
N LEU A 7 -3.17 -0.42 16.82
CA LEU A 7 -2.91 1.02 17.01
C LEU A 7 -4.14 1.87 16.66
N GLY A 8 -4.88 1.52 15.60
CA GLY A 8 -6.14 2.16 15.24
C GLY A 8 -7.18 2.03 16.34
N TRP A 9 -7.32 0.84 16.93
CA TRP A 9 -8.22 0.62 18.06
C TRP A 9 -7.84 1.44 19.30
N ILE A 10 -6.55 1.52 19.66
CA ILE A 10 -6.10 2.33 20.80
C ILE A 10 -6.25 3.83 20.51
N PHE A 11 -5.58 4.31 19.47
CA PHE A 11 -5.45 5.74 19.23
C PHE A 11 -6.76 6.33 18.72
N ILE A 12 -7.44 5.70 17.75
CA ILE A 12 -8.63 6.29 17.13
C ILE A 12 -9.88 6.03 17.97
N ARG A 13 -10.05 4.81 18.49
CA ARG A 13 -11.29 4.44 19.22
C ARG A 13 -11.27 4.81 20.70
N HIS A 14 -10.11 4.89 21.35
CA HIS A 14 -10.03 5.23 22.78
C HIS A 14 -9.47 6.63 23.00
N TRP A 15 -8.31 6.94 22.43
CA TRP A 15 -7.60 8.17 22.80
C TRP A 15 -8.12 9.42 22.08
N PHE A 16 -8.40 9.30 20.78
CA PHE A 16 -8.78 10.40 19.91
C PHE A 16 -10.28 10.43 19.57
N ALA A 17 -11.04 9.44 20.05
CA ALA A 17 -12.49 9.39 19.87
C ALA A 17 -13.23 10.70 20.21
N PRO A 18 -12.94 11.43 21.30
CA PRO A 18 -13.63 12.70 21.59
C PRO A 18 -13.22 13.86 20.67
N MET A 19 -12.10 13.74 19.96
CA MET A 19 -11.55 14.77 19.08
C MET A 19 -11.85 14.49 17.60
N LEU A 20 -12.49 13.36 17.29
CA LEU A 20 -12.82 12.92 15.95
C LEU A 20 -14.34 12.92 15.72
N PRO A 21 -14.80 13.19 14.48
CA PRO A 21 -16.21 13.05 14.13
C PRO A 21 -16.69 11.61 14.41
N PRO A 22 -17.71 11.41 15.27
CA PRO A 22 -18.11 10.08 15.75
C PRO A 22 -18.65 9.18 14.62
N ASP A 23 -19.18 9.77 13.56
CA ASP A 23 -19.64 9.12 12.34
C ASP A 23 -18.50 8.56 11.47
N GLN A 24 -17.27 9.06 11.63
CA GLN A 24 -16.14 8.72 10.75
C GLN A 24 -15.08 7.84 11.41
N ILE A 25 -15.17 7.59 12.72
CA ILE A 25 -14.21 6.77 13.49
C ILE A 25 -13.98 5.40 12.83
N ASN A 26 -15.05 4.70 12.47
CA ASN A 26 -14.95 3.38 11.86
C ASN A 26 -14.31 3.44 10.46
N SER A 27 -14.64 4.47 9.68
CA SER A 27 -14.07 4.71 8.36
C SER A 27 -12.57 5.03 8.43
N TYR A 28 -12.13 5.79 9.44
CA TYR A 28 -10.72 6.07 9.66
C TYR A 28 -9.96 4.82 10.09
N ILE A 29 -10.50 3.99 10.99
CA ILE A 29 -9.87 2.72 11.38
C ILE A 29 -9.75 1.79 10.16
N ALA A 30 -10.81 1.67 9.36
CA ALA A 30 -10.76 0.92 8.10
C ALA A 30 -9.68 1.45 7.16
N GLY A 31 -9.61 2.77 6.98
CA GLY A 31 -8.59 3.43 6.16
C GLY A 31 -7.17 3.13 6.63
N LEU A 32 -6.91 3.17 7.94
CA LEU A 32 -5.60 2.84 8.51
C LEU A 32 -5.23 1.37 8.30
N ILE A 33 -6.19 0.46 8.47
CA ILE A 33 -5.98 -0.98 8.25
C ILE A 33 -5.68 -1.24 6.77
N LEU A 34 -6.46 -0.65 5.86
CA LEU A 34 -6.27 -0.78 4.41
C LEU A 34 -4.92 -0.21 3.99
N LEU A 35 -4.53 0.96 4.50
CA LEU A 35 -3.22 1.57 4.25
C LEU A 35 -2.08 0.64 4.69
N ALA A 36 -2.18 0.05 5.88
CA ALA A 36 -1.17 -0.87 6.42
C ALA A 36 -1.23 -2.29 5.85
N ALA A 37 -2.25 -2.61 5.06
CA ALA A 37 -2.35 -3.85 4.30
C ALA A 37 -1.85 -3.65 2.86
N ALA A 38 -1.89 -2.43 2.31
CA ALA A 38 -1.44 -2.16 0.95
C ALA A 38 0.08 -2.38 0.80
N PRO A 39 0.52 -3.14 -0.23
CA PRO A 39 1.94 -3.30 -0.51
C PRO A 39 2.51 -2.01 -1.11
N CYS A 40 3.76 -1.70 -0.78
CA CYS A 40 4.48 -0.58 -1.38
C CYS A 40 5.66 -1.14 -2.18
N THR A 41 5.56 -1.08 -3.52
CA THR A 41 6.49 -1.78 -4.41
C THR A 41 7.50 -0.82 -5.05
N ALA A 42 7.03 0.25 -5.68
CA ALA A 42 7.89 1.17 -6.43
C ALA A 42 8.77 2.05 -5.52
N MET A 43 8.21 2.61 -4.45
CA MET A 43 8.92 3.58 -3.61
C MET A 43 10.07 2.94 -2.82
N VAL A 44 9.92 1.67 -2.41
CA VAL A 44 10.95 0.94 -1.65
C VAL A 44 12.25 0.82 -2.45
N PHE A 45 12.18 0.63 -3.77
CA PHE A 45 13.38 0.62 -4.63
C PHE A 45 14.10 1.97 -4.67
N VAL A 46 13.35 3.06 -4.70
CA VAL A 46 13.94 4.41 -4.70
C VAL A 46 14.65 4.66 -3.37
N TRP A 47 14.00 4.34 -2.24
CA TRP A 47 14.61 4.47 -0.92
C TRP A 47 15.84 3.58 -0.76
N SER A 48 15.77 2.30 -1.17
CA SER A 48 16.92 1.40 -1.12
C SER A 48 18.10 1.95 -1.91
N ARG A 49 17.89 2.53 -3.09
CA ARG A 49 18.98 3.14 -3.87
C ARG A 49 19.57 4.36 -3.16
N LEU A 50 18.73 5.21 -2.57
CA LEU A 50 19.17 6.42 -1.85
C LEU A 50 19.97 6.10 -0.58
N THR A 51 19.64 5.00 0.11
CA THR A 51 20.33 4.58 1.34
C THR A 51 21.51 3.63 1.09
N GLY A 52 21.85 3.34 -0.17
CA GLY A 52 22.92 2.40 -0.51
C GLY A 52 22.61 0.92 -0.17
N GLY A 53 21.33 0.56 -0.09
CA GLY A 53 20.88 -0.82 0.17
C GLY A 53 21.03 -1.75 -1.04
N ASP A 54 21.01 -3.06 -0.79
CA ASP A 54 21.10 -4.09 -1.83
C ASP A 54 19.81 -4.16 -2.67
N PRO A 55 19.85 -3.83 -3.98
CA PRO A 55 18.69 -3.86 -4.86
C PRO A 55 18.13 -5.26 -5.10
N LEU A 56 18.98 -6.30 -5.08
CA LEU A 56 18.56 -7.69 -5.32
C LEU A 56 17.83 -8.26 -4.10
N PHE A 57 18.32 -7.95 -2.91
CA PHE A 57 17.64 -8.29 -1.66
C PHE A 57 16.30 -7.55 -1.53
N THR A 58 16.27 -6.27 -1.88
CA THR A 58 15.02 -5.50 -1.92
C THR A 58 14.04 -6.08 -2.94
N LEU A 59 14.52 -6.47 -4.12
CA LEU A 59 13.70 -7.08 -5.15
C LEU A 59 13.08 -8.40 -4.69
N SER A 60 13.85 -9.27 -4.05
CA SER A 60 13.34 -10.56 -3.58
C SER A 60 12.29 -10.38 -2.48
N GLN A 61 12.49 -9.45 -1.56
CA GLN A 61 11.50 -9.13 -0.52
C GLN A 61 10.20 -8.56 -1.10
N VAL A 62 10.30 -7.59 -2.00
CA VAL A 62 9.11 -6.99 -2.64
C VAL A 62 8.37 -8.04 -3.46
N ALA A 63 9.08 -8.87 -4.23
CA ALA A 63 8.46 -9.94 -5.01
C ALA A 63 7.74 -10.98 -4.14
N LEU A 64 8.33 -11.36 -3.02
CA LEU A 64 7.72 -12.28 -2.05
C LEU A 64 6.48 -11.63 -1.39
N ASN A 65 6.59 -10.36 -0.98
CA ASN A 65 5.48 -9.62 -0.39
C ASN A 65 4.31 -9.53 -1.38
N ASP A 66 4.55 -9.07 -2.60
CA ASP A 66 3.52 -8.95 -3.63
C ASP A 66 2.86 -10.30 -3.95
N SER A 67 3.65 -11.37 -4.05
CA SER A 67 3.13 -12.71 -4.33
C SER A 67 2.19 -13.20 -3.22
N ILE A 68 2.55 -12.98 -1.96
CA ILE A 68 1.69 -13.28 -0.82
C ILE A 68 0.42 -12.42 -0.89
N MET A 69 0.57 -11.13 -1.17
CA MET A 69 -0.53 -10.16 -1.17
C MET A 69 -1.57 -10.45 -2.26
N VAL A 70 -1.19 -10.92 -3.45
CA VAL A 70 -2.13 -11.30 -4.51
C VAL A 70 -3.20 -12.29 -4.02
N ILE A 71 -2.83 -13.19 -3.11
CA ILE A 71 -3.72 -14.22 -2.57
C ILE A 71 -4.29 -13.80 -1.20
N ALA A 72 -3.45 -13.22 -0.34
CA ALA A 72 -3.78 -12.92 1.04
C ALA A 72 -4.52 -11.60 1.24
N PHE A 73 -4.47 -10.64 0.31
CA PHE A 73 -5.06 -9.31 0.49
C PHE A 73 -6.56 -9.36 0.76
N ALA A 74 -7.34 -9.97 -0.15
CA ALA A 74 -8.80 -10.04 0.00
C ALA A 74 -9.22 -10.77 1.29
N PRO A 75 -8.72 -11.98 1.60
CA PRO A 75 -9.04 -12.67 2.85
C PRO A 75 -8.66 -11.87 4.10
N LEU A 76 -7.47 -11.27 4.10
CA LEU A 76 -6.94 -10.54 5.25
C LEU A 76 -7.74 -9.25 5.53
N VAL A 77 -8.07 -8.49 4.48
CA VAL A 77 -8.90 -7.29 4.60
C VAL A 77 -10.31 -7.65 5.04
N ALA A 78 -10.92 -8.69 4.46
CA ALA A 78 -12.24 -9.15 4.87
C ALA A 78 -12.27 -9.59 6.35
N PHE A 79 -11.24 -10.31 6.80
CA PHE A 79 -11.10 -10.72 8.20
C PHE A 79 -10.96 -9.50 9.14
N LEU A 80 -10.07 -8.56 8.82
CA LEU A 80 -9.80 -7.39 9.66
C LEU A 80 -10.96 -6.38 9.72
N LEU A 81 -11.67 -6.18 8.60
CA LEU A 81 -12.86 -5.33 8.56
C LEU A 81 -14.05 -5.99 9.26
N GLY A 82 -14.21 -7.31 9.12
CA GLY A 82 -15.22 -8.09 9.84
C GLY A 82 -15.04 -8.01 11.35
N LEU A 83 -13.79 -8.11 11.85
CA LEU A 83 -13.47 -7.91 13.27
C LEU A 83 -13.77 -6.48 13.78
N SER A 84 -13.75 -5.50 12.88
CA SER A 84 -14.06 -4.10 13.20
C SER A 84 -15.56 -3.78 13.14
N ALA A 85 -16.42 -4.78 12.94
CA ALA A 85 -17.88 -4.66 12.75
C ALA A 85 -18.28 -3.75 11.57
N ILE A 86 -17.43 -3.69 10.54
CA ILE A 86 -17.69 -2.92 9.32
C ILE A 86 -18.25 -3.89 8.28
N THR A 87 -19.38 -3.54 7.67
CA THR A 87 -19.98 -4.33 6.59
C THR A 87 -19.01 -4.41 5.42
N VAL A 88 -18.52 -5.62 5.11
CA VAL A 88 -17.57 -5.85 4.02
C VAL A 88 -18.35 -5.89 2.70
N PRO A 89 -18.12 -4.96 1.75
CA PRO A 89 -18.76 -4.99 0.44
C PRO A 89 -18.05 -6.01 -0.45
N TRP A 90 -18.36 -7.30 -0.29
CA TRP A 90 -17.69 -8.41 -0.98
C TRP A 90 -17.70 -8.27 -2.50
N ASP A 91 -18.80 -7.82 -3.08
CA ASP A 91 -18.91 -7.62 -4.53
C ASP A 91 -17.90 -6.57 -5.03
N THR A 92 -17.81 -5.44 -4.32
CA THR A 92 -16.86 -4.36 -4.65
C THR A 92 -15.42 -4.79 -4.42
N LEU A 93 -15.16 -5.53 -3.35
CA LEU A 93 -13.82 -5.99 -2.99
C LEU A 93 -13.31 -7.04 -3.99
N MET A 94 -14.13 -8.02 -4.35
CA MET A 94 -13.81 -9.03 -5.38
C MET A 94 -13.61 -8.37 -6.75
N THR A 95 -14.52 -7.46 -7.15
CA THR A 95 -14.40 -6.73 -8.42
C THR A 95 -13.10 -5.92 -8.46
N SER A 96 -12.76 -5.23 -7.37
CA SER A 96 -11.54 -4.43 -7.27
C SER A 96 -10.29 -5.30 -7.36
N VAL A 97 -10.25 -6.45 -6.69
CA VAL A 97 -9.10 -7.37 -6.77
C VAL A 97 -8.95 -7.95 -8.18
N VAL A 98 -10.04 -8.38 -8.81
CA VAL A 98 -9.97 -8.91 -10.17
C VAL A 98 -9.50 -7.84 -11.16
N LEU A 99 -10.11 -6.66 -11.09
CA LEU A 99 -9.84 -5.56 -12.03
C LEU A 99 -8.44 -4.95 -11.83
N TYR A 100 -8.04 -4.68 -10.59
CA TYR A 100 -6.81 -3.93 -10.31
C TYR A 100 -5.60 -4.82 -10.00
N ILE A 101 -5.78 -6.10 -9.68
CA ILE A 101 -4.67 -7.03 -9.39
C ILE A 101 -4.60 -8.14 -10.43
N VAL A 102 -5.66 -8.95 -10.57
CA VAL A 102 -5.60 -10.18 -11.39
C VAL A 102 -5.40 -9.88 -12.87
N ILE A 103 -6.21 -8.98 -13.45
CA ILE A 103 -6.12 -8.63 -14.88
C ILE A 103 -4.73 -8.03 -15.23
N PRO A 104 -4.22 -7.01 -14.51
CA PRO A 104 -2.90 -6.46 -14.79
C PRO A 104 -1.76 -7.49 -14.68
N VAL A 105 -1.81 -8.39 -13.69
CA VAL A 105 -0.80 -9.44 -13.53
C VAL A 105 -0.82 -10.42 -14.69
N ILE A 106 -2.00 -10.86 -15.15
CA ILE A 106 -2.12 -11.76 -16.31
C ILE A 106 -1.57 -11.09 -17.57
N LEU A 107 -1.95 -9.84 -17.83
CA LEU A 107 -1.46 -9.07 -18.99
C LEU A 107 0.05 -8.87 -18.93
N ALA A 108 0.59 -8.51 -17.76
CA ALA A 108 2.02 -8.33 -17.56
C ALA A 108 2.80 -9.62 -17.84
N GLN A 109 2.32 -10.77 -17.35
CA GLN A 109 2.98 -12.06 -17.55
C GLN A 109 2.88 -12.54 -18.99
N TRP A 110 1.74 -12.31 -19.65
CA TRP A 110 1.59 -12.61 -21.07
C TRP A 110 2.56 -11.77 -21.91
N LEU A 111 2.63 -10.46 -21.67
CA LEU A 111 3.51 -9.55 -22.39
C LEU A 111 4.99 -9.88 -22.14
N ARG A 112 5.36 -10.20 -20.89
CA ARG A 112 6.71 -10.66 -20.52
C ARG A 112 7.11 -11.92 -21.28
N ARG A 113 6.23 -12.93 -21.34
CA ARG A 113 6.49 -14.16 -22.11
C ARG A 113 6.67 -13.87 -23.60
N ALA A 114 5.81 -13.03 -24.18
CA ALA A 114 5.89 -12.65 -25.58
C ALA A 114 7.16 -11.86 -25.93
N LEU A 115 7.63 -11.00 -25.03
CA LEU A 115 8.88 -10.24 -25.19
C LEU A 115 10.12 -11.11 -25.03
N LEU A 116 10.15 -12.00 -24.03
CA LEU A 116 11.27 -12.91 -23.81
C LEU A 116 11.42 -13.92 -24.95
N ALA A 117 10.31 -14.34 -25.58
CA ALA A 117 10.36 -15.17 -26.79
C ALA A 117 11.06 -14.47 -27.98
N LYS A 118 11.12 -13.13 -27.98
CA LYS A 118 11.84 -12.32 -28.99
C LYS A 118 13.30 -12.03 -28.60
N GLY A 119 13.76 -12.55 -27.46
CA GLY A 119 15.10 -12.34 -26.92
C GLY A 119 15.16 -11.30 -25.81
N THR A 120 16.17 -11.43 -24.95
CA THR A 120 16.39 -10.56 -23.78
C THR A 120 16.58 -9.09 -24.16
N ALA A 121 17.24 -8.81 -25.29
CA ALA A 121 17.44 -7.45 -25.78
C ALA A 121 16.10 -6.74 -26.10
N ALA A 122 15.11 -7.46 -26.62
CA ALA A 122 13.78 -6.90 -26.91
C ALA A 122 13.01 -6.56 -25.62
N PHE A 123 13.17 -7.37 -24.58
CA PHE A 123 12.60 -7.12 -23.25
C PHE A 123 13.22 -5.88 -22.61
N GLU A 124 14.55 -5.78 -22.56
CA GLU A 124 15.26 -4.63 -21.98
C GLU A 124 14.94 -3.32 -22.71
N ALA A 125 14.93 -3.33 -24.05
CA ALA A 125 14.58 -2.15 -24.83
C ALA A 125 13.13 -1.69 -24.58
N THR A 126 12.22 -2.63 -24.32
CA THR A 126 10.82 -2.31 -24.01
C THR A 126 10.69 -1.76 -22.59
N MET A 127 11.38 -2.34 -21.61
CA MET A 127 11.41 -1.85 -20.23
C MET A 127 11.95 -0.42 -20.15
N ALA A 128 13.04 -0.12 -20.87
CA ALA A 128 13.61 1.23 -20.95
C ALA A 128 12.61 2.27 -21.51
N LYS A 129 11.77 1.87 -22.48
CA LYS A 129 10.72 2.74 -23.04
C LYS A 129 9.55 2.95 -22.10
N ILE A 130 9.14 1.94 -21.33
CA ILE A 130 7.98 2.01 -20.42
C ILE A 130 8.32 2.74 -19.10
N GLY A 131 9.58 2.70 -18.66
CA GLY A 131 10.03 3.32 -17.41
C GLY A 131 9.54 4.76 -17.19
N PRO A 132 9.77 5.70 -18.14
CA PRO A 132 9.29 7.07 -18.03
C PRO A 132 7.77 7.17 -17.91
N TRP A 133 7.01 6.38 -18.67
CA TRP A 133 5.54 6.37 -18.62
C TRP A 133 5.01 5.93 -17.25
N SER A 134 5.65 4.94 -16.62
CA SER A 134 5.30 4.50 -15.28
C SER A 134 5.47 5.63 -14.26
N ILE A 135 6.59 6.34 -14.31
CA ILE A 135 6.86 7.48 -13.42
C ILE A 135 5.86 8.61 -13.69
N SER A 136 5.60 8.94 -14.96
CA SER A 136 4.62 9.97 -15.33
C SER A 136 3.21 9.61 -14.84
N ALA A 137 2.78 8.34 -14.94
CA ALA A 137 1.49 7.88 -14.44
C ALA A 137 1.40 7.96 -12.91
N LEU A 138 2.47 7.60 -12.20
CA LEU A 138 2.54 7.71 -10.74
C LEU A 138 2.47 9.18 -10.28
N LEU A 139 3.22 10.07 -10.93
CA LEU A 139 3.18 11.51 -10.66
C LEU A 139 1.82 12.12 -11.00
N LEU A 140 1.21 11.71 -12.11
CA LEU A 140 -0.13 12.15 -12.47
C LEU A 140 -1.15 11.71 -11.41
N THR A 141 -1.06 10.47 -10.94
CA THR A 141 -1.93 9.95 -9.87
C THR A 141 -1.77 10.76 -8.58
N LEU A 142 -0.52 11.12 -8.23
CA LEU A 142 -0.23 11.99 -7.09
C LEU A 142 -0.91 13.35 -7.26
N VAL A 143 -0.72 14.01 -8.41
CA VAL A 143 -1.33 15.32 -8.71
C VAL A 143 -2.86 15.24 -8.62
N LEU A 144 -3.47 14.21 -9.21
CA LEU A 144 -4.92 14.01 -9.17
C LEU A 144 -5.42 13.77 -7.74
N LEU A 145 -4.71 12.98 -6.95
CA LEU A 145 -5.09 12.73 -5.55
C LEU A 145 -5.10 14.03 -4.74
N PHE A 146 -4.06 14.86 -4.86
CA PHE A 146 -4.02 16.16 -4.18
C PHE A 146 -5.05 17.15 -4.73
N ALA A 147 -5.30 17.15 -6.04
CA ALA A 147 -6.32 18.00 -6.64
C ALA A 147 -7.73 17.67 -6.14
N PHE A 148 -8.07 16.38 -6.04
CA PHE A 148 -9.39 15.96 -5.56
C PHE A 148 -9.53 15.98 -4.03
N GLN A 149 -8.45 15.74 -3.28
CA GLN A 149 -8.49 15.74 -1.80
C GLN A 149 -8.11 17.09 -1.17
N GLY A 150 -7.74 18.10 -1.95
CA GLY A 150 -7.22 19.38 -1.46
C GLY A 150 -8.16 20.09 -0.48
N GLU A 151 -9.47 20.11 -0.74
CA GLU A 151 -10.44 20.70 0.18
C GLU A 151 -10.50 19.97 1.53
N ALA A 152 -10.47 18.63 1.51
CA ALA A 152 -10.49 17.83 2.72
C ALA A 152 -9.23 18.07 3.56
N ILE A 153 -8.07 18.19 2.90
CA ILE A 153 -6.79 18.50 3.54
C ILE A 153 -6.84 19.85 4.28
N LEU A 154 -7.43 20.87 3.64
CA LEU A 154 -7.54 22.21 4.23
C LEU A 154 -8.59 22.28 5.36
N LYS A 155 -9.69 21.56 5.24
CA LYS A 155 -10.81 21.59 6.21
C LYS A 155 -10.54 20.75 7.46
N GLN A 156 -9.74 19.70 7.37
CA GLN A 156 -9.54 18.73 8.47
C GLN A 156 -8.06 18.51 8.88
N PRO A 157 -7.27 19.58 9.13
CA PRO A 157 -5.85 19.43 9.47
C PRO A 157 -5.65 18.70 10.81
N LEU A 158 -6.53 18.92 11.78
CA LEU A 158 -6.46 18.27 13.09
C LEU A 158 -6.67 16.76 12.98
N VAL A 159 -7.64 16.31 12.18
CA VAL A 159 -7.90 14.88 11.93
C VAL A 159 -6.66 14.23 11.30
N ILE A 160 -6.08 14.86 10.28
CA ILE A 160 -4.87 14.36 9.62
C ILE A 160 -3.71 14.23 10.61
N GLY A 161 -3.51 15.25 11.46
CA GLY A 161 -2.49 15.21 12.51
C GLY A 161 -2.69 14.05 13.48
N LEU A 162 -3.93 13.82 13.93
CA LEU A 162 -4.27 12.70 14.82
C LEU A 162 -4.04 11.34 14.15
N LEU A 163 -4.44 11.18 12.89
CA LEU A 163 -4.22 9.95 12.12
C LEU A 163 -2.73 9.70 11.84
N ALA A 164 -1.93 10.75 11.69
CA ALA A 164 -0.49 10.63 11.48
C ALA A 164 0.23 10.00 12.68
N VAL A 165 -0.24 10.20 13.91
CA VAL A 165 0.38 9.65 15.13
C VAL A 165 0.52 8.12 15.09
N PRO A 166 -0.56 7.32 14.97
CA PRO A 166 -0.45 5.87 14.92
C PRO A 166 0.32 5.39 13.68
N ILE A 167 0.22 6.11 12.55
CA ILE A 167 0.97 5.76 11.33
C ILE A 167 2.47 5.90 11.57
N LEU A 168 2.92 7.02 12.15
CA LEU A 168 4.33 7.25 12.44
C LEU A 168 4.86 6.22 13.44
N ILE A 169 4.13 5.96 14.53
CA ILE A 169 4.50 4.94 15.51
C ILE A 169 4.66 3.59 14.82
N GLN A 170 3.72 3.22 13.95
CA GLN A 170 3.78 1.96 13.22
C GLN A 170 4.99 1.87 12.29
N VAL A 171 5.25 2.92 11.50
CA VAL A 171 6.35 2.97 10.55
C VAL A 171 7.68 2.87 11.31
N PHE A 172 7.90 3.67 12.34
CA PHE A 172 9.12 3.60 13.14
C PHE A 172 9.30 2.25 13.82
N PHE A 173 8.22 1.69 14.39
CA PHE A 173 8.27 0.37 15.02
C PHE A 173 8.68 -0.71 14.01
N ASN A 174 8.02 -0.75 12.85
CA ASN A 174 8.29 -1.78 11.84
C ASN A 174 9.70 -1.63 11.23
N SER A 175 10.12 -0.39 10.93
CA SER A 175 11.46 -0.11 10.42
C SER A 175 12.55 -0.44 11.44
N ALA A 176 12.36 -0.09 12.72
CA ALA A 176 13.33 -0.41 13.77
C ALA A 176 13.42 -1.92 14.02
N LEU A 177 12.29 -2.62 14.06
CA LEU A 177 12.24 -4.07 14.20
C LEU A 177 12.95 -4.76 13.03
N ALA A 178 12.64 -4.38 11.80
CA ALA A 178 13.27 -4.93 10.60
C ALA A 178 14.78 -4.66 10.58
N TYR A 179 15.21 -3.47 10.98
CA TYR A 179 16.63 -3.12 11.08
C TYR A 179 17.35 -4.00 12.12
N TRP A 180 16.77 -4.17 13.30
CA TRP A 180 17.39 -4.96 14.36
C TRP A 180 17.47 -6.45 14.02
N LEU A 181 16.41 -7.00 13.41
CA LEU A 181 16.38 -8.40 12.96
C LEU A 181 17.36 -8.70 11.83
N ASN A 182 17.64 -7.75 10.94
CA ASN A 182 18.63 -7.94 9.87
C ASN A 182 20.07 -7.62 10.30
N ARG A 183 20.25 -7.02 11.48
CA ARG A 183 21.57 -6.72 12.04
C ARG A 183 22.13 -7.90 12.85
N ALA A 184 21.25 -8.74 13.41
CA ALA A 184 21.59 -9.96 14.15
C ALA A 184 22.05 -11.08 13.20
#